data_AF-A0A4Y2RE62-F1
#
_entry.id   AF-A0A4Y2RE62-F1
#
_cell.length_a   1.000
_cell.length_b   1.000
_cell.length_c   1.000
_cell.angle_alpha   90.00
_cell.angle_beta   90.00
_cell.angle_gamma   90.00
#
_symmetry.space_group_name_H-M   'P 1'
#
loop_
_entity.id
_entity.type
_entity.pdbx_description
1 polymer ?
#
loop_
_entity_poly.entity_id
_entity_poly.type
_entity_poly.pdbx_seq_one_letter_code
_entity_poly.pdbx_strand_id
1 'polypeptide(L)'
;SNVQSLSSCPNVFKVYQAMLKILKDTELLDERQHCFMLHTGVSDTHYMCAETKNELLRIENGWHRATYNAVTRLGSKTFSVLYKGKTGGLTLDWNMGFALYDTESKCYAWRYKFSQLKGSSDDGKTKLTLNFQDPEKKEVESEEVECQVLSALLYCMHAFLTAKVASVDPAFLRTT
;
A
#
# COMPACT_ATOMS: atom_id res chain seq x y z
N SER A 1 7.11 -7.12 26.38
CA SER A 1 6.54 -5.76 26.22
C SER A 1 5.02 -5.87 26.35
N ASN A 2 4.43 -5.11 27.26
CA ASN A 2 3.02 -5.27 27.65
C ASN A 2 2.13 -4.51 26.65
N VAL A 3 1.32 -5.22 25.85
CA VAL A 3 0.45 -4.64 24.82
C VAL A 3 -0.56 -3.63 25.41
N GLN A 4 -0.83 -3.71 26.71
CA GLN A 4 -1.70 -2.79 27.45
C GLN A 4 -1.17 -1.34 27.57
N SER A 5 0.12 -1.07 27.37
CA SER A 5 0.62 0.32 27.40
C SER A 5 0.50 1.06 26.05
N LEU A 6 0.09 0.35 24.99
CA LEU A 6 -0.12 0.93 23.66
C LEU A 6 -1.51 1.57 23.52
N SER A 7 -2.46 1.24 24.39
CA SER A 7 -3.81 1.83 24.40
C SER A 7 -3.83 3.29 24.87
N SER A 8 -2.76 3.76 25.52
CA SER A 8 -2.54 5.17 25.90
C SER A 8 -1.69 5.95 24.90
N CYS A 9 -1.29 5.35 23.77
CA CYS A 9 -0.56 6.09 22.74
C CYS A 9 -1.49 7.11 22.07
N PRO A 10 -1.12 8.40 22.02
CA PRO A 10 -1.96 9.44 21.43
C PRO A 10 -2.18 9.23 19.93
N ASN A 11 -1.23 8.56 19.26
CA ASN A 11 -1.27 8.29 17.84
C ASN A 11 -1.20 6.78 17.58
N VAL A 12 -2.30 6.20 17.08
CA VAL A 12 -2.38 4.80 16.66
C VAL A 12 -2.79 4.78 15.19
N PHE A 13 -1.89 4.26 14.34
CA PHE A 13 -2.14 4.13 12.91
C PHE A 13 -2.41 2.68 12.53
N LYS A 14 -3.35 2.47 11.61
CA LYS A 14 -3.51 1.17 10.96
C LYS A 14 -2.32 0.95 10.05
N VAL A 15 -1.70 -0.24 10.11
CA VAL A 15 -0.50 -0.56 9.31
C VAL A 15 -0.72 -0.36 7.80
N TYR A 16 -1.93 -0.61 7.29
CA TYR A 16 -2.29 -0.38 5.89
C TYR A 16 -2.54 1.11 5.53
N GLN A 17 -2.38 2.02 6.49
CA GLN A 17 -2.45 3.48 6.30
C GLN A 17 -1.08 4.13 6.59
N ALA A 18 -0.02 3.34 6.67
CA ALA A 18 1.34 3.77 6.88
C ALA A 18 2.27 3.02 5.94
N MET A 19 3.48 3.53 5.75
CA MET A 19 4.48 2.93 4.88
C MET A 19 5.83 2.87 5.59
N LEU A 20 6.39 1.68 5.68
CA LEU A 20 7.79 1.46 6.04
C LEU A 20 8.61 1.39 4.75
N LYS A 21 9.64 2.22 4.65
CA LYS A 21 10.61 2.21 3.54
C LYS A 21 12.00 1.97 4.09
N ILE A 22 12.60 0.83 3.74
CA ILE A 22 14.02 0.59 4.00
C ILE A 22 14.84 1.44 3.02
N LEU A 23 15.83 2.17 3.53
CA LEU A 23 16.62 3.11 2.72
C LEU A 23 17.86 2.44 2.15
N LYS A 24 18.16 2.75 0.89
CA LYS A 24 19.43 2.43 0.26
C LYS A 24 20.50 3.45 0.66
N ASP A 25 21.77 3.10 0.50
CA ASP A 25 22.90 3.96 0.84
C ASP A 25 22.82 5.34 0.15
N THR A 26 22.31 5.39 -1.08
CA THR A 26 22.10 6.64 -1.85
C THR A 26 20.96 7.52 -1.34
N GLU A 27 20.14 7.02 -0.43
CA GLU A 27 18.95 7.69 0.12
C GLU A 27 19.15 8.11 1.58
N LEU A 28 20.33 7.85 2.16
CA LEU A 28 20.66 8.24 3.52
C LEU A 28 20.78 9.76 3.64
N LEU A 29 20.26 10.31 4.73
CA LEU A 29 20.34 11.74 5.02
C LEU A 29 21.62 12.11 5.79
N ASP A 30 22.32 11.10 6.30
CA ASP A 30 23.56 11.20 7.08
C ASP A 30 24.36 9.90 7.01
N GLU A 31 25.40 9.77 7.83
CA GLU A 31 26.32 8.64 7.85
C GLU A 31 25.76 7.39 8.56
N ARG A 32 24.56 7.46 9.16
CA ARG A 32 23.97 6.34 9.88
C ARG A 32 23.60 5.22 8.90
N GLN A 33 23.84 4.00 9.33
CA GLN A 33 23.49 2.80 8.58
C GLN A 33 22.17 2.21 9.08
N HIS A 34 21.63 1.27 8.29
CA HIS A 34 20.45 0.51 8.65
C HIS A 34 19.21 1.40 8.85
N CYS A 35 19.11 2.43 8.03
CA CYS A 35 18.07 3.44 8.13
C CYS A 35 16.79 3.02 7.40
N PHE A 36 15.67 3.47 7.95
CA PHE A 36 14.34 3.30 7.39
C PHE A 36 13.51 4.56 7.64
N MET A 37 12.56 4.82 6.74
CA MET A 37 11.55 5.86 6.91
C MET A 37 10.21 5.23 7.25
N LEU A 38 9.51 5.85 8.20
CA LEU A 38 8.12 5.54 8.49
C LEU A 38 7.26 6.75 8.09
N HIS A 39 6.43 6.55 7.08
CA HIS A 39 5.44 7.53 6.64
C HIS A 39 4.09 7.20 7.28
N THR A 40 3.51 8.15 7.98
CA THR A 40 2.23 7.99 8.69
C THR A 40 1.28 9.14 8.34
N GLY A 41 0.01 8.81 8.04
CA GLY A 41 -1.06 9.80 7.96
C GLY A 41 -0.77 11.01 7.07
N VAL A 42 -1.32 12.17 7.46
CA VAL A 42 -1.13 13.44 6.76
C VAL A 42 0.10 14.12 7.34
N SER A 43 1.26 13.88 6.70
CA SER A 43 2.52 14.66 6.76
C SER A 43 3.66 14.24 7.68
N ASP A 44 3.51 13.25 8.56
CA ASP A 44 4.63 12.84 9.42
C ASP A 44 5.48 11.75 8.76
N THR A 45 6.73 12.09 8.44
CA THR A 45 7.77 11.15 8.02
C THR A 45 8.86 11.09 9.07
N HIS A 46 9.13 9.90 9.59
CA HIS A 46 10.13 9.69 10.61
C HIS A 46 11.33 8.95 10.02
N TYR A 47 12.51 9.59 10.05
CA TYR A 47 13.78 8.96 9.70
C TYR A 47 14.36 8.27 10.93
N MET A 48 14.57 6.96 10.85
CA MET A 48 15.03 6.14 11.96
C MET A 48 16.16 5.22 11.50
N CYS A 49 16.95 4.70 12.45
CA CYS A 49 18.00 3.72 12.20
C CYS A 49 17.94 2.60 13.24
N ALA A 50 18.32 1.39 12.84
CA ALA A 50 18.59 0.29 13.76
C ALA A 50 20.08 0.21 14.09
N GLU A 51 20.45 -0.31 15.26
CA GLU A 51 21.87 -0.46 15.61
C GLU A 51 22.56 -1.50 14.74
N THR A 52 21.83 -2.54 14.34
CA THR A 52 22.36 -3.62 13.51
C THR A 52 21.47 -3.95 12.31
N LYS A 53 22.09 -4.48 11.25
CA LYS A 53 21.37 -5.04 10.09
C LYS A 53 20.35 -6.10 10.48
N ASN A 54 20.65 -6.93 11.49
CA ASN A 54 19.75 -7.99 11.95
C ASN A 54 18.48 -7.43 12.61
N GLU A 55 18.58 -6.32 13.33
CA GLU A 55 17.42 -5.65 13.90
C GLU A 55 16.57 -4.98 12.84
N LEU A 56 17.19 -4.34 11.85
CA LEU A 56 16.47 -3.81 10.70
C LEU A 56 15.66 -4.90 9.98
N LEU A 57 16.29 -6.05 9.73
CA LEU A 57 15.61 -7.22 9.14
C LEU A 57 14.45 -7.72 10.01
N ARG A 58 14.59 -7.68 11.34
CA ARG A 58 13.50 -8.05 12.26
C ARG A 58 12.34 -7.07 12.19
N ILE A 59 12.62 -5.77 12.10
CA ILE A 59 11.61 -4.71 11.94
C ILE A 59 10.86 -4.90 10.62
N GLU A 60 11.59 -5.08 9.52
CA GLU A 60 11.02 -5.29 8.18
C GLU A 60 10.13 -6.55 8.14
N ASN A 61 10.62 -7.69 8.64
CA ASN A 61 9.84 -8.93 8.68
C ASN A 61 8.61 -8.81 9.57
N GLY A 62 8.73 -8.16 10.74
CA GLY A 62 7.61 -7.87 11.63
C GLY A 62 6.56 -7.00 10.94
N TRP A 63 6.99 -5.99 10.20
CA TRP A 63 6.12 -5.11 9.42
C TRP A 63 5.39 -5.85 8.30
N HIS A 64 6.09 -6.68 7.52
CA HIS A 64 5.48 -7.50 6.47
C HIS A 64 4.44 -8.45 7.03
N ARG A 65 4.73 -9.12 8.16
CA ARG A 65 3.78 -9.99 8.85
C ARG A 65 2.55 -9.24 9.36
N ALA A 66 2.75 -8.08 9.98
CA ALA A 66 1.65 -7.24 10.45
C ALA A 66 0.77 -6.75 9.28
N THR A 67 1.40 -6.34 8.18
CA THR A 67 0.73 -5.89 6.95
C THR A 67 -0.11 -7.00 6.34
N TYR A 68 0.48 -8.19 6.11
CA TYR A 68 -0.22 -9.35 5.58
C TYR A 68 -1.45 -9.70 6.42
N ASN A 69 -1.27 -9.80 7.74
CA ASN A 69 -2.34 -10.11 8.68
C ASN A 69 -3.45 -9.04 8.69
N ALA A 70 -3.09 -7.76 8.59
CA ALA A 70 -4.07 -6.68 8.58
C ALA A 70 -4.86 -6.63 7.27
N VAL A 71 -4.20 -6.80 6.12
CA VAL A 71 -4.84 -6.77 4.80
C VAL A 71 -5.77 -7.96 4.60
N THR A 72 -5.33 -9.17 4.96
CA THR A 72 -6.15 -10.38 4.86
C THR A 72 -7.39 -10.31 5.73
N ARG A 73 -7.29 -9.74 6.94
CA ARG A 73 -8.45 -9.47 7.80
C ARG A 73 -9.35 -8.34 7.29
N LEU A 74 -8.77 -7.31 6.68
CA LEU A 74 -9.53 -6.20 6.11
C LEU A 74 -10.38 -6.66 4.93
N GLY A 75 -9.87 -7.59 4.12
CA GLY A 75 -10.57 -8.16 2.97
C GLY A 75 -10.63 -7.20 1.79
N SER A 76 -11.22 -6.03 1.96
CA SER A 76 -11.28 -5.00 0.92
C SER A 76 -11.33 -3.58 1.49
N LYS A 77 -10.93 -2.60 0.68
CA LYS A 77 -11.02 -1.18 0.99
C LYS A 77 -11.41 -0.38 -0.24
N THR A 78 -12.48 0.40 -0.12
CA THR A 78 -12.90 1.37 -1.14
C THR A 78 -12.47 2.79 -0.77
N PHE A 79 -12.07 3.55 -1.79
CA PHE A 79 -11.73 4.96 -1.76
C PHE A 79 -12.64 5.71 -2.72
N SER A 80 -13.19 6.84 -2.28
CA SER A 80 -13.90 7.75 -3.17
C SER A 80 -12.90 8.43 -4.09
N VAL A 81 -13.18 8.38 -5.39
CA VAL A 81 -12.31 8.94 -6.44
C VAL A 81 -13.14 9.67 -7.49
N LEU A 82 -12.48 10.49 -8.29
CA LEU A 82 -13.01 10.98 -9.56
C LEU A 82 -12.39 10.19 -10.70
N TYR A 83 -13.21 9.71 -11.62
CA TYR A 83 -12.79 9.02 -12.83
C TYR A 83 -13.45 9.66 -14.04
N LYS A 84 -12.66 10.17 -14.98
CA LYS A 84 -13.16 10.89 -16.16
C LYS A 84 -14.18 11.99 -15.79
N GLY A 85 -13.93 12.70 -14.69
CA GLY A 85 -14.78 13.77 -14.16
C GLY A 85 -16.01 13.31 -13.36
N LYS A 86 -16.22 12.00 -13.18
CA LYS A 86 -17.39 11.43 -12.47
C LYS A 86 -16.98 10.82 -11.13
N THR A 87 -17.88 10.87 -10.15
CA THR A 87 -17.66 10.24 -8.85
C THR A 87 -17.68 8.72 -8.97
N GLY A 88 -16.65 8.07 -8.44
CA GLY A 88 -16.51 6.63 -8.42
C GLY A 88 -15.94 6.10 -7.10
N GLY A 89 -15.94 4.78 -6.98
CA GLY A 89 -15.30 4.07 -5.88
C GLY A 89 -14.20 3.15 -6.42
N LEU A 90 -12.94 3.47 -6.12
CA LEU A 90 -11.81 2.56 -6.36
C LEU A 90 -11.70 1.59 -5.20
N THR A 91 -11.90 0.32 -5.47
CA THR A 91 -11.83 -0.77 -4.48
C THR A 91 -10.56 -1.59 -4.69
N LEU A 92 -9.82 -1.76 -3.61
CA LEU A 92 -8.75 -2.73 -3.46
C LEU A 92 -9.33 -3.93 -2.72
N ASP A 93 -9.49 -5.05 -3.39
CA ASP A 93 -10.04 -6.29 -2.84
C ASP A 93 -8.97 -7.38 -2.82
N TRP A 94 -8.84 -8.06 -1.68
CA TRP A 94 -7.84 -9.09 -1.47
C TRP A 94 -7.96 -10.21 -2.51
N ASN A 95 -9.16 -10.63 -2.89
CA ASN A 95 -9.33 -11.75 -3.81
C ASN A 95 -9.42 -11.28 -5.27
N MET A 96 -10.12 -10.18 -5.50
CA MET A 96 -10.47 -9.72 -6.85
C MET A 96 -9.42 -8.79 -7.47
N GLY A 97 -8.62 -8.08 -6.66
CA GLY A 97 -7.67 -7.08 -7.14
C GLY A 97 -8.24 -5.66 -7.10
N PHE A 98 -8.10 -4.93 -8.21
CA PHE A 98 -8.60 -3.59 -8.40
C PHE A 98 -9.96 -3.60 -9.08
N ALA A 99 -10.88 -2.77 -8.61
CA ALA A 99 -12.16 -2.55 -9.25
C ALA A 99 -12.59 -1.09 -9.13
N LEU A 100 -12.99 -0.48 -10.24
CA LEU A 100 -13.56 0.86 -10.24
C LEU A 100 -15.06 0.79 -10.52
N TYR A 101 -15.84 1.28 -9.57
CA TYR A 101 -17.28 1.41 -9.70
C TYR A 101 -17.65 2.87 -10.00
N ASP A 102 -18.35 3.11 -11.11
CA ASP A 102 -18.92 4.41 -11.44
C ASP A 102 -20.29 4.53 -10.79
N THR A 103 -20.43 5.53 -9.91
CA THR A 103 -21.65 5.71 -9.11
C THR A 103 -22.83 6.24 -9.93
N GLU A 104 -22.54 6.97 -11.01
CA GLU A 104 -23.55 7.57 -11.87
C GLU A 104 -24.17 6.52 -12.81
N SER A 105 -23.32 5.76 -13.51
CA SER A 105 -23.76 4.68 -14.41
C SER A 105 -24.17 3.39 -13.67
N LYS A 106 -23.89 3.30 -12.36
CA LYS A 106 -24.21 2.15 -11.50
C LYS A 106 -23.62 0.83 -12.04
N CYS A 107 -22.44 0.91 -12.64
CA CYS A 107 -21.74 -0.26 -13.14
C CYS A 107 -20.24 -0.14 -12.86
N TYR A 108 -19.53 -1.25 -13.04
CA TYR A 108 -18.08 -1.23 -12.95
C TYR A 108 -17.51 -0.73 -14.27
N ALA A 109 -16.73 0.34 -14.20
CA ALA A 109 -15.98 0.86 -15.34
C ALA A 109 -14.92 -0.14 -15.79
N TRP A 110 -14.20 -0.74 -14.83
CA TRP A 110 -13.20 -1.77 -15.08
C TRP A 110 -12.88 -2.59 -13.83
N ARG A 111 -12.25 -3.76 -14.04
CA ARG A 111 -11.73 -4.64 -13.00
C ARG A 111 -10.45 -5.32 -13.48
N TYR A 112 -9.42 -5.32 -12.65
CA TYR A 112 -8.13 -5.95 -12.94
C TYR A 112 -7.59 -6.69 -11.72
N LYS A 113 -6.99 -7.86 -11.92
CA LYS A 113 -6.27 -8.56 -10.84
C LYS A 113 -5.00 -7.79 -10.47
N PHE A 114 -4.50 -7.99 -9.24
CA PHE A 114 -3.20 -7.43 -8.83
C PHE A 114 -2.06 -7.81 -9.78
N SER A 115 -2.06 -9.04 -10.29
CA SER A 115 -1.05 -9.56 -11.23
C SER A 115 -1.05 -8.86 -12.59
N GLN A 116 -2.11 -8.13 -12.93
CA GLN A 116 -2.21 -7.39 -14.19
C GLN A 116 -1.60 -6.00 -14.08
N LEU A 117 -1.34 -5.48 -12.88
CA LEU A 117 -0.68 -4.18 -12.70
C LEU A 117 0.78 -4.27 -13.19
N LYS A 118 1.12 -3.46 -14.20
CA LYS A 118 2.47 -3.34 -14.76
C LYS A 118 3.24 -2.16 -14.20
N GLY A 119 2.52 -1.12 -13.78
CA GLY A 119 3.13 0.04 -13.13
C GLY A 119 2.06 0.96 -12.57
N SER A 120 2.48 1.82 -11.66
CA SER A 120 1.66 2.90 -11.10
C SER A 120 2.51 4.15 -10.97
N SER A 121 1.91 5.31 -11.14
CA SER A 121 2.53 6.61 -10.91
C SER A 121 1.53 7.58 -10.32
N ASP A 122 2.00 8.57 -9.59
CA ASP A 122 1.18 9.60 -9.00
C ASP A 122 1.83 10.98 -9.11
N ASP A 123 1.05 12.04 -8.91
CA ASP A 123 1.52 13.43 -8.97
C ASP A 123 1.90 13.99 -7.58
N GLY A 124 1.88 13.17 -6.54
CA GLY A 124 2.09 13.56 -5.15
C GLY A 124 0.99 14.43 -4.54
N LYS A 125 -0.13 14.67 -5.25
CA LYS A 125 -1.22 15.54 -4.82
C LYS A 125 -2.55 14.80 -4.77
N THR A 126 -3.10 14.46 -5.93
CA THR A 126 -4.42 13.83 -6.04
C THR A 126 -4.51 12.79 -7.15
N LYS A 127 -3.67 12.84 -8.18
CA LYS A 127 -3.79 11.96 -9.35
C LYS A 127 -3.00 10.67 -9.14
N LEU A 128 -3.63 9.55 -9.48
CA LEU A 128 -3.03 8.23 -9.55
C LEU A 128 -3.30 7.64 -10.93
N THR A 129 -2.25 7.21 -11.61
CA THR A 129 -2.31 6.47 -12.88
C THR A 129 -1.89 5.03 -12.65
N LEU A 130 -2.72 4.09 -13.11
CA LEU A 130 -2.50 2.65 -13.03
C LEU A 130 -2.41 2.06 -14.43
N ASN A 131 -1.33 1.33 -14.69
CA ASN A 131 -1.09 0.68 -15.98
C ASN A 131 -1.34 -0.81 -15.84
N PHE A 132 -2.37 -1.33 -16.52
CA PHE A 132 -2.79 -2.72 -16.46
C PHE A 132 -2.52 -3.44 -17.78
N GLN A 133 -2.11 -4.69 -17.69
CA GLN A 133 -2.05 -5.58 -18.84
C GLN A 133 -3.46 -6.10 -19.16
N ASP A 134 -3.95 -5.73 -20.34
CA ASP A 134 -5.15 -6.34 -20.91
C ASP A 134 -4.86 -7.83 -21.17
N PRO A 135 -5.70 -8.74 -20.64
CA PRO A 135 -5.49 -10.18 -20.78
C PRO A 135 -5.73 -10.72 -22.20
N GLU A 136 -6.50 -10.00 -23.02
CA GLU A 136 -6.89 -10.37 -24.37
C GLU A 136 -6.04 -9.66 -25.43
N LYS A 137 -5.79 -8.35 -25.27
CA LYS A 137 -5.19 -7.50 -26.31
C LYS A 137 -3.66 -7.46 -26.29
N LYS A 138 -2.99 -8.04 -25.28
CA LYS A 138 -1.54 -7.88 -25.01
C LYS A 138 -1.05 -6.42 -24.91
N GLU A 139 -1.97 -5.46 -24.89
CA GLU A 139 -1.69 -4.04 -24.72
C GLU A 139 -1.78 -3.65 -23.24
N VAL A 140 -1.12 -2.52 -22.91
CA VAL A 140 -1.18 -1.92 -21.58
C VAL A 140 -2.20 -0.80 -21.60
N GLU A 141 -3.23 -0.92 -20.76
CA GLU A 141 -4.28 0.07 -20.57
C GLU A 141 -3.92 0.97 -19.37
N SER A 142 -4.04 2.28 -19.55
CA SER A 142 -3.75 3.27 -18.51
C SER A 142 -5.04 3.88 -17.96
N GLU A 143 -5.28 3.67 -16.66
CA GLU A 143 -6.44 4.17 -15.95
C GLU A 143 -6.01 5.24 -14.94
N GLU A 144 -6.48 6.48 -15.14
CA GLU A 144 -6.22 7.61 -14.23
C GLU A 144 -7.44 7.88 -13.34
N VAL A 145 -7.19 8.08 -12.04
CA VAL A 145 -8.19 8.50 -11.06
C VAL A 145 -7.66 9.65 -10.21
N GLU A 146 -8.55 10.49 -9.70
CA GLU A 146 -8.21 11.53 -8.72
C GLU A 146 -8.77 11.16 -7.34
N CYS A 147 -7.94 11.26 -6.30
CA CYS A 147 -8.31 10.96 -4.93
C CYS A 147 -7.84 12.08 -4.00
N GLN A 148 -8.76 12.62 -3.20
CA GLN A 148 -8.45 13.69 -2.23
C GLN A 148 -7.56 13.21 -1.07
N VAL A 149 -7.54 11.90 -0.81
CA VAL A 149 -6.73 11.25 0.22
C VAL A 149 -5.69 10.34 -0.41
N LEU A 150 -4.97 10.86 -1.42
CA LEU A 150 -4.03 10.10 -2.25
C LEU A 150 -3.01 9.31 -1.41
N SER A 151 -2.37 9.91 -0.41
CA SER A 151 -1.39 9.22 0.43
C SER A 151 -1.98 7.98 1.12
N ALA A 152 -3.21 8.09 1.65
CA ALA A 152 -3.88 6.95 2.28
C ALA A 152 -4.23 5.84 1.26
N LEU A 153 -4.60 6.23 0.04
CA LEU A 153 -4.82 5.29 -1.07
C LEU A 153 -3.51 4.58 -1.45
N LEU A 154 -2.41 5.32 -1.62
CA LEU A 154 -1.10 4.78 -1.96
C LEU A 154 -0.57 3.82 -0.89
N TYR A 155 -0.66 4.19 0.40
CA TYR A 155 -0.25 3.30 1.49
C TYR A 155 -1.08 2.03 1.53
N CYS A 156 -2.39 2.15 1.30
CA CYS A 156 -3.27 0.98 1.26
C CYS A 156 -2.96 0.10 0.06
N MET A 157 -2.76 0.67 -1.13
CA MET A 157 -2.34 -0.05 -2.33
C MET A 157 -1.02 -0.79 -2.11
N HIS A 158 -0.01 -0.10 -1.57
CA HIS A 158 1.28 -0.70 -1.23
C HIS A 158 1.12 -1.86 -0.23
N ALA A 159 0.29 -1.69 0.80
CA ALA A 159 0.01 -2.73 1.78
C ALA A 159 -0.62 -3.98 1.13
N PHE A 160 -1.64 -3.79 0.26
CA PHE A 160 -2.28 -4.90 -0.45
C PHE A 160 -1.30 -5.64 -1.38
N LEU A 161 -0.49 -4.90 -2.14
CA LEU A 161 0.50 -5.49 -3.04
C LEU A 161 1.60 -6.23 -2.27
N THR A 162 2.13 -5.63 -1.20
CA THR A 162 3.14 -6.25 -0.33
C THR A 162 2.60 -7.53 0.30
N ALA A 163 1.38 -7.49 0.84
CA ALA A 163 0.72 -8.67 1.39
C ALA A 163 0.52 -9.75 0.33
N LYS A 164 0.21 -9.37 -0.92
CA LYS A 164 0.06 -10.33 -2.02
C LYS A 164 1.37 -10.99 -2.41
N VAL A 165 2.46 -10.23 -2.52
CA VAL A 165 3.80 -10.78 -2.76
C VAL A 165 4.18 -11.74 -1.63
N ALA A 166 3.95 -11.36 -0.38
CA ALA A 166 4.22 -12.22 0.76
C ALA A 166 3.38 -13.51 0.76
N SER A 167 2.14 -13.46 0.27
CA SER A 167 1.24 -14.63 0.19
C SER A 167 1.65 -15.67 -0.84
N VAL A 168 2.52 -15.33 -1.80
CA VAL A 168 3.04 -16.27 -2.79
C VAL A 168 4.43 -16.80 -2.44
N ASP A 169 5.05 -16.28 -1.37
CA ASP A 169 6.32 -16.78 -0.84
C ASP A 169 6.07 -17.89 0.19
N PRO A 170 6.42 -19.15 -0.11
CA PRO A 170 6.26 -20.25 0.83
C PRO A 170 7.10 -20.10 2.11
N ALA A 171 8.24 -19.40 2.04
CA ALA A 171 9.09 -19.17 3.23
C ALA A 171 8.42 -18.24 4.22
N PHE A 172 7.78 -17.17 3.73
CA PHE A 172 7.00 -16.26 4.53
C PHE A 172 5.86 -16.98 5.26
N LEU A 173 5.07 -17.78 4.54
CA LEU A 173 3.91 -18.51 5.10
C LEU A 173 4.27 -19.56 6.16
N ARG A 174 5.49 -20.12 6.13
CA ARG A 174 5.94 -21.07 7.17
C ARG A 174 6.26 -20.41 8.51
N THR A 175 6.46 -19.10 8.51
CA THR A 175 6.83 -18.30 9.70
C THR A 175 5.69 -17.46 10.25
N THR A 176 4.54 -17.45 9.56
CA THR A 176 3.30 -16.81 10.00
C THR A 176 2.49 -17.70 10.91
#